data_AF-A0A2L0BDC8-F1
#
_entry.id   AF-A0A2L0BDC8-F1
#
_cell.length_a   1.000
_cell.length_b   1.000
_cell.length_c   1.000
_cell.angle_alpha   90.00
_cell.angle_beta   90.00
_cell.angle_gamma   90.00
#
_symmetry.space_group_name_H-M   'P 1'
#
loop_
_entity.id
_entity.type
_entity.pdbx_description
1 polymer ?
#
loop_
_entity_poly.entity_id
_entity_poly.type
_entity_poly.pdbx_seq_one_letter_code
_entity_poly.pdbx_strand_id
1 'polypeptide(L)'
;PHLIAYRDYLLNEVHLQNNISMKECIVNPDVAFTRGILEPLTILQKSGKIENQNCIILIDALCEAEYHRPDQGDTITSFLAKHLPKFPSWLKVIATVRTQLHDITKQLPYKRLSLDSVESNEHLQKDLLDYINFRLCNSPSIQNNVISTTAEKQESRNICQHKFSQHLLQLCRGSFLFAKLTLDLLERGHLVAKSSSYKVLPVSLAQIYLLHFNLRFPTVRSFDKVTHILSVCLAALYPLTLIEIYYSVNALLTDTFLPWEEFLQRFKLLSGFLVKRL
;
A
#
# COMPACT_ATOMS: atom_id res chain seq x y z
N PRO A 1 -22.58 6.01 -7.17
CA PRO A 1 -21.96 7.08 -6.35
C PRO A 1 -22.83 7.41 -5.13
N HIS A 2 -22.26 7.58 -3.94
CA HIS A 2 -23.05 7.88 -2.71
C HIS A 2 -23.55 9.33 -2.65
N LEU A 3 -22.94 10.26 -3.40
CA LEU A 3 -23.31 11.68 -3.45
C LEU A 3 -24.03 12.02 -4.78
N ILE A 4 -25.15 11.35 -5.06
CA ILE A 4 -25.91 11.54 -6.31
C ILE A 4 -26.40 12.99 -6.45
N ALA A 5 -26.96 13.56 -5.39
CA ALA A 5 -27.44 14.94 -5.39
C ALA A 5 -26.34 15.97 -5.72
N TYR A 6 -25.11 15.73 -5.27
CA TYR A 6 -23.98 16.60 -5.61
C TYR A 6 -23.54 16.42 -7.07
N ARG A 7 -23.52 15.18 -7.57
CA ARG A 7 -23.26 14.92 -8.99
C ARG A 7 -24.29 15.63 -9.87
N ASP A 8 -25.58 15.53 -9.56
CA ASP A 8 -26.62 16.16 -10.35
C ASP A 8 -26.54 17.68 -10.28
N TYR A 9 -26.23 18.24 -9.10
CA TYR A 9 -25.98 19.67 -8.96
C TYR A 9 -24.78 20.12 -9.81
N LEU A 10 -23.68 19.37 -9.77
CA LEU A 10 -22.49 19.64 -10.57
C LEU A 10 -22.74 19.55 -12.07
N LEU A 11 -23.54 18.58 -12.54
CA LEU A 11 -23.85 18.45 -13.97
C LEU A 11 -24.76 19.56 -14.49
N ASN A 12 -25.62 20.11 -13.65
CA ASN A 12 -26.58 21.15 -14.04
C ASN A 12 -26.05 22.58 -13.87
N GLU A 13 -25.06 22.81 -13.00
CA GLU A 13 -24.53 24.15 -12.72
C GLU A 13 -23.17 24.41 -13.38
N VAL A 14 -23.16 25.19 -14.47
CA VAL A 14 -21.94 25.53 -15.22
C VAL A 14 -20.92 26.28 -14.35
N HIS A 15 -21.38 27.19 -13.48
CA HIS A 15 -20.46 27.90 -12.57
C HIS A 15 -19.76 26.92 -11.61
N LEU A 16 -20.45 25.86 -11.17
CA LEU A 16 -19.85 24.87 -10.29
C LEU A 16 -18.78 24.05 -11.03
N GLN A 17 -19.05 23.65 -12.28
CA GLN A 17 -18.08 22.99 -13.15
C GLN A 17 -16.83 23.83 -13.36
N ASN A 18 -16.99 25.14 -13.58
CA ASN A 18 -15.87 26.05 -13.75
C ASN A 18 -15.01 26.11 -12.47
N ASN A 19 -15.63 26.20 -11.29
CA ASN A 19 -14.93 26.26 -10.00
C ASN A 19 -14.06 25.02 -9.73
N ILE A 20 -14.45 23.84 -10.21
CA ILE A 20 -13.70 22.59 -10.02
C ILE A 20 -12.93 22.16 -11.28
N SER A 21 -12.83 23.03 -12.28
CA SER A 21 -12.04 22.74 -13.47
C SER A 21 -10.58 22.52 -13.11
N MET A 22 -9.86 21.71 -13.89
CA MET A 22 -8.45 21.40 -13.61
C MET A 22 -7.60 22.67 -13.52
N LYS A 23 -7.91 23.68 -14.33
CA LYS A 23 -7.25 24.99 -14.30
C LYS A 23 -7.47 25.69 -12.94
N GLU A 24 -8.70 25.81 -12.48
CA GLU A 24 -9.00 26.48 -11.21
C GLU A 24 -8.46 25.71 -10.00
N CYS A 25 -8.47 24.37 -10.05
CA CYS A 25 -7.85 23.53 -9.03
C CYS A 25 -6.33 23.77 -8.90
N ILE A 26 -5.64 24.08 -10.00
CA ILE A 26 -4.21 24.40 -10.00
C ILE A 26 -3.98 25.85 -9.55
N VAL A 27 -4.78 26.79 -10.05
CA VAL A 27 -4.60 28.23 -9.79
C VAL A 27 -4.97 28.61 -8.36
N ASN A 28 -6.10 28.10 -7.85
CA ASN A 28 -6.59 28.40 -6.51
C ASN A 28 -7.33 27.19 -5.89
N PRO A 29 -6.59 26.20 -5.37
CA PRO A 29 -7.17 25.00 -4.79
C PRO A 29 -8.08 25.31 -3.59
N ASP A 30 -7.83 26.40 -2.86
CA ASP A 30 -8.64 26.80 -1.71
C ASP A 30 -10.07 27.17 -2.09
N VAL A 31 -10.21 27.98 -3.15
CA VAL A 31 -11.51 28.42 -3.65
C VAL A 31 -12.22 27.27 -4.35
N ALA A 32 -11.50 26.51 -5.17
CA ALA A 32 -12.03 25.33 -5.84
C ALA A 32 -12.60 24.32 -4.83
N PHE A 33 -11.90 24.06 -3.73
CA PHE A 33 -12.38 23.14 -2.70
C PHE A 33 -13.54 23.72 -1.88
N THR A 34 -13.43 24.98 -1.43
CA THR A 34 -14.47 25.57 -0.59
C THR A 34 -15.78 25.77 -1.37
N ARG A 35 -15.74 26.48 -2.50
CA ARG A 35 -16.93 26.84 -3.30
C ARG A 35 -17.37 25.74 -4.24
N GLY A 36 -16.42 24.91 -4.68
CA GLY A 36 -16.70 23.81 -5.60
C GLY A 36 -17.18 22.53 -4.90
N ILE A 37 -16.78 22.31 -3.64
CA ILE A 37 -17.08 21.06 -2.93
C ILE A 37 -17.82 21.31 -1.60
N LEU A 38 -17.20 22.00 -0.63
CA LEU A 38 -17.73 22.07 0.74
C LEU A 38 -19.07 22.84 0.86
N GLU A 39 -19.16 24.00 0.22
CA GLU A 39 -20.37 24.83 0.23
C GLU A 39 -21.56 24.12 -0.45
N PRO A 40 -21.42 23.60 -1.70
CA PRO A 40 -22.46 22.78 -2.33
C PRO A 40 -22.93 21.62 -1.48
N LEU A 41 -22.01 20.85 -0.88
CA LEU A 41 -22.36 19.72 -0.02
C LEU A 41 -23.16 20.16 1.21
N THR A 42 -22.79 21.31 1.79
CA THR A 42 -23.51 21.91 2.92
C THR A 42 -24.92 22.37 2.50
N ILE A 43 -25.06 23.02 1.35
CA ILE A 43 -26.35 23.48 0.82
C ILE A 43 -27.28 22.30 0.56
N LEU A 44 -26.77 21.26 -0.12
CA LEU A 44 -27.53 20.07 -0.44
C LEU A 44 -27.99 19.32 0.80
N GLN A 45 -27.11 19.19 1.81
CA GLN A 45 -27.48 18.63 3.12
C GLN A 45 -28.58 19.45 3.81
N LYS A 46 -28.43 20.78 3.89
CA LYS A 46 -29.44 21.67 4.50
C LYS A 46 -30.79 21.62 3.77
N SER A 47 -30.77 21.38 2.45
CA SER A 47 -31.98 21.22 1.64
C SER A 47 -32.62 19.83 1.72
N GLY A 48 -32.07 18.91 2.53
CA GLY A 48 -32.56 17.54 2.68
C GLY A 48 -32.29 16.64 1.47
N LYS A 49 -31.48 17.08 0.51
CA LYS A 49 -31.11 16.30 -0.70
C LYS A 49 -30.00 15.28 -0.46
N ILE A 50 -29.20 15.49 0.60
CA ILE A 50 -28.24 14.52 1.10
C ILE A 50 -28.77 14.05 2.44
N GLU A 51 -29.07 12.75 2.54
CA GLU A 51 -29.45 12.14 3.81
C GLU A 51 -28.34 12.33 4.84
N ASN A 52 -28.71 12.43 6.13
CA ASN A 52 -27.76 12.60 7.25
C ASN A 52 -26.99 11.30 7.55
N GLN A 53 -26.34 10.72 6.54
CA GLN A 53 -25.43 9.61 6.68
C GLN A 53 -24.00 10.13 6.82
N ASN A 54 -23.25 9.57 7.77
CA ASN A 54 -21.84 9.90 7.91
C ASN A 54 -21.07 9.41 6.68
N CYS A 55 -20.36 10.32 6.02
CA CYS A 55 -19.46 9.99 4.92
C CYS A 55 -18.02 10.08 5.38
N ILE A 56 -17.18 9.19 4.87
CA ILE A 56 -15.76 9.14 5.22
C ILE A 56 -14.93 9.33 3.95
N ILE A 57 -14.01 10.28 4.02
CA ILE A 57 -12.88 10.38 3.08
C ILE A 57 -11.74 9.59 3.69
N LEU A 58 -11.36 8.49 3.04
CA LEU A 58 -10.16 7.73 3.40
C LEU A 58 -8.98 8.27 2.59
N ILE A 59 -7.95 8.73 3.29
CA ILE A 59 -6.67 9.13 2.70
C ILE A 59 -5.62 8.13 3.18
N ASP A 60 -5.30 7.19 2.32
CA ASP A 60 -4.27 6.20 2.63
C ASP A 60 -2.87 6.79 2.39
N ALA A 61 -1.98 6.56 3.35
CA ALA A 61 -0.58 6.97 3.36
C ALA A 61 -0.35 8.47 3.08
N LEU A 62 -0.93 9.33 3.92
CA LEU A 62 -0.81 10.80 3.84
C LEU A 62 0.65 11.28 3.72
N CYS A 63 1.60 10.56 4.32
CA CYS A 63 3.03 10.85 4.23
C CYS A 63 3.64 10.68 2.84
N GLU A 64 3.04 9.91 1.93
CA GLU A 64 3.57 9.75 0.57
C GLU A 64 3.52 11.06 -0.22
N ALA A 65 2.49 11.88 0.02
CA ALA A 65 2.36 13.19 -0.60
C ALA A 65 3.43 14.18 -0.12
N GLU A 66 4.04 13.94 1.05
CA GLU A 66 5.06 14.82 1.60
C GLU A 66 6.40 14.72 0.82
N TYR A 67 6.69 13.57 0.21
CA TYR A 67 7.90 13.42 -0.63
C TYR A 67 7.86 14.29 -1.89
N HIS A 68 6.66 14.63 -2.36
CA HIS A 68 6.43 15.50 -3.52
C HIS A 68 5.94 16.89 -3.10
N ARG A 69 6.35 17.32 -1.91
CA ARG A 69 6.02 18.66 -1.41
C ARG A 69 6.37 19.71 -2.47
N PRO A 70 5.41 20.56 -2.87
CA PRO A 70 5.69 21.58 -3.86
C PRO A 70 6.56 22.68 -3.24
N ASP A 71 7.39 23.32 -4.08
CA ASP A 71 8.19 24.48 -3.65
C ASP A 71 7.30 25.64 -3.16
N GLN A 72 6.07 25.71 -3.68
CA GLN A 72 5.06 26.70 -3.34
C GLN A 72 3.69 26.04 -3.15
N GLY A 73 2.99 26.38 -2.07
CA GLY A 73 1.64 25.90 -1.79
C GLY A 73 1.56 24.93 -0.61
N ASP A 74 0.34 24.42 -0.40
CA ASP A 74 0.01 23.51 0.69
C ASP A 74 0.36 22.06 0.32
N THR A 75 0.83 21.27 1.28
CA THR A 75 0.78 19.80 1.16
C THR A 75 -0.64 19.33 1.43
N ILE A 76 -0.98 18.07 1.12
CA ILE A 76 -2.30 17.53 1.47
C ILE A 76 -2.59 17.73 2.97
N THR A 77 -1.58 17.58 3.82
CA THR A 77 -1.72 17.74 5.27
C THR A 77 -2.03 19.17 5.69
N SER A 78 -1.26 20.16 5.21
CA SER A 78 -1.51 21.57 5.56
C SER A 78 -2.82 22.07 4.94
N PHE A 79 -3.13 21.61 3.73
CA PHE A 79 -4.40 21.88 3.06
C PHE A 79 -5.60 21.39 3.89
N LEU A 80 -5.55 20.15 4.38
CA LEU A 80 -6.59 19.60 5.25
C LEU A 80 -6.71 20.41 6.55
N ALA A 81 -5.59 20.70 7.21
CA ALA A 81 -5.58 21.47 8.45
C ALA A 81 -6.26 22.85 8.29
N LYS A 82 -5.99 23.51 7.16
CA LYS A 82 -6.55 24.82 6.80
C LYS A 82 -8.06 24.78 6.54
N HIS A 83 -8.55 23.74 5.86
CA HIS A 83 -9.97 23.67 5.45
C HIS A 83 -10.87 22.91 6.40
N LEU A 84 -10.31 22.12 7.33
CA LEU A 84 -11.08 21.31 8.26
C LEU A 84 -12.18 22.07 9.03
N PRO A 85 -11.99 23.33 9.48
CA PRO A 85 -13.06 24.08 10.15
C PRO A 85 -14.31 24.30 9.30
N LYS A 86 -14.18 24.20 7.97
CA LYS A 86 -15.28 24.36 7.00
C LYS A 86 -15.95 23.04 6.63
N PHE A 87 -15.44 21.89 7.10
CA PHE A 87 -16.02 20.60 6.76
C PHE A 87 -17.43 20.47 7.36
N PRO A 88 -18.40 19.94 6.60
CA PRO A 88 -19.68 19.54 7.17
C PRO A 88 -19.49 18.51 8.28
N SER A 89 -20.30 18.59 9.34
CA SER A 89 -20.16 17.70 10.51
C SER A 89 -20.31 16.21 10.20
N TRP A 90 -21.03 15.86 9.13
CA TRP A 90 -21.24 14.50 8.64
C TRP A 90 -20.11 13.98 7.75
N LEU A 91 -19.22 14.84 7.26
CA LEU A 91 -18.11 14.46 6.41
C LEU A 91 -16.83 14.35 7.24
N LYS A 92 -16.35 13.13 7.43
CA LYS A 92 -15.16 12.82 8.25
C LYS A 92 -13.98 12.46 7.37
N VAL A 93 -12.78 12.68 7.89
CA VAL A 93 -11.53 12.25 7.26
C VAL A 93 -10.89 11.19 8.14
N ILE A 94 -10.55 10.05 7.55
CA ILE A 94 -9.65 9.06 8.14
C ILE A 94 -8.40 9.07 7.29
N ALA A 95 -7.26 9.39 7.90
CA ALA A 95 -5.97 9.39 7.22
C ALA A 95 -5.03 8.39 7.91
N THR A 96 -4.25 7.66 7.12
CA THR A 96 -3.18 6.80 7.63
C THR A 96 -1.83 7.48 7.39
N VAL A 97 -0.89 7.31 8.31
CA VAL A 97 0.46 7.88 8.22
C VAL A 97 1.45 6.88 8.79
N ARG A 98 2.65 6.78 8.19
CA ARG A 98 3.71 5.98 8.79
C ARG A 98 4.21 6.63 10.08
N THR A 99 4.45 5.82 11.09
CA THR A 99 4.86 6.26 12.43
C THR A 99 6.13 7.09 12.41
N GLN A 100 7.07 6.81 11.51
CA GLN A 100 8.31 7.59 11.36
C GLN A 100 8.06 9.02 10.87
N LEU A 101 6.89 9.28 10.25
CA LEU A 101 6.52 10.56 9.66
C LEU A 101 5.29 11.17 10.34
N HIS A 102 4.86 10.68 11.51
CA HIS A 102 3.66 11.20 12.19
C HIS A 102 3.71 12.71 12.46
N ASP A 103 4.91 13.28 12.55
CA ASP A 103 5.18 14.71 12.70
C ASP A 103 4.48 15.59 11.66
N ILE A 104 4.27 15.10 10.43
CA ILE A 104 3.55 15.86 9.40
C ILE A 104 2.11 16.17 9.83
N THR A 105 1.52 15.32 10.67
CA THR A 105 0.13 15.43 11.13
C THR A 105 -0.05 16.28 12.39
N LYS A 106 1.02 16.94 12.90
CA LYS A 106 0.97 17.71 14.16
C LYS A 106 -0.11 18.79 14.19
N GLN A 107 -0.37 19.42 13.05
CA GLN A 107 -1.35 20.50 12.90
C GLN A 107 -2.79 19.99 12.73
N LEU A 108 -2.99 18.70 12.46
CA LEU A 108 -4.32 18.12 12.31
C LEU A 108 -4.95 17.85 13.69
N PRO A 109 -6.13 18.42 14.00
CA PRO A 109 -6.83 18.18 15.27
C PRO A 109 -7.61 16.86 15.24
N TYR A 110 -6.99 15.80 14.73
CA TYR A 110 -7.60 14.47 14.63
C TYR A 110 -7.31 13.62 15.86
N LYS A 111 -8.24 12.72 16.16
CA LYS A 111 -7.99 11.63 17.12
C LYS A 111 -6.92 10.71 16.51
N ARG A 112 -5.84 10.49 17.25
CA ARG A 112 -4.74 9.61 16.83
C ARG A 112 -4.99 8.20 17.34
N LEU A 113 -4.85 7.23 16.45
CA LEU A 113 -4.85 5.80 16.75
C LEU A 113 -3.52 5.25 16.25
N SER A 114 -2.76 4.58 17.12
CA SER A 114 -1.51 3.90 16.75
C SER A 114 -1.73 2.40 16.73
N LEU A 115 -1.19 1.73 15.71
CA LEU A 115 -1.19 0.27 15.57
C LEU A 115 0.18 -0.34 15.92
N ASP A 116 1.15 0.46 16.37
CA ASP A 116 2.53 0.00 16.66
C ASP A 116 2.70 -0.55 18.08
N SER A 117 1.66 -0.54 18.90
CA SER A 117 1.67 -0.91 20.31
C SER A 117 1.71 -2.43 20.55
N VAL A 118 2.43 -3.16 19.70
CA VAL A 118 2.44 -4.63 19.60
C VAL A 118 2.92 -5.29 20.90
N GLU A 119 3.91 -4.71 21.58
CA GLU A 119 4.43 -5.27 22.84
C GLU A 119 3.42 -5.11 24.00
N SER A 120 2.58 -4.07 23.96
CA SER A 120 1.59 -3.75 24.99
C SER A 120 0.17 -4.23 24.66
N ASN A 121 -0.10 -4.67 23.43
CA ASN A 121 -1.43 -5.00 22.95
C ASN A 121 -1.55 -6.49 22.66
N GLU A 122 -2.05 -7.24 23.66
CA GLU A 122 -2.26 -8.68 23.57
C GLU A 122 -3.20 -9.09 22.43
N HIS A 123 -4.15 -8.23 22.03
CA HIS A 123 -5.05 -8.51 20.92
C HIS A 123 -4.31 -8.56 19.58
N LEU A 124 -3.37 -7.64 19.34
CA LEU A 124 -2.57 -7.65 18.11
C LEU A 124 -1.68 -8.90 18.02
N GLN A 125 -1.10 -9.31 19.15
CA GLN A 125 -0.30 -10.54 19.19
C GLN A 125 -1.16 -11.77 18.94
N LYS A 126 -2.35 -11.81 19.53
CA LYS A 126 -3.32 -12.88 19.34
C LYS A 126 -3.79 -12.98 17.89
N ASP A 127 -4.22 -11.88 17.29
CA ASP A 127 -4.69 -11.88 15.89
C ASP A 127 -3.59 -12.34 14.92
N LEU A 128 -2.35 -11.93 15.17
CA LEU A 128 -1.20 -12.34 14.36
C LEU A 128 -0.86 -13.82 14.55
N LEU A 129 -0.92 -14.31 15.79
CA LEU A 129 -0.73 -15.72 16.11
C LEU A 129 -1.84 -16.58 15.49
N ASP A 130 -3.09 -16.14 15.56
CA ASP A 130 -4.24 -16.81 14.96
C ASP A 130 -4.10 -16.86 13.43
N TYR A 131 -3.64 -15.78 12.80
CA TYR A 131 -3.31 -15.77 11.37
C TYR A 131 -2.20 -16.75 11.00
N ILE A 132 -1.10 -16.80 11.77
CA ILE A 132 0.01 -17.73 11.54
C ILE A 132 -0.48 -19.18 11.68
N ASN A 133 -1.19 -19.48 12.75
CA ASN A 133 -1.74 -20.81 13.01
C ASN A 133 -2.75 -21.21 11.94
N PHE A 134 -3.62 -20.30 11.51
CA PHE A 134 -4.56 -20.54 10.42
C PHE A 134 -3.82 -20.94 9.14
N ARG A 135 -2.78 -20.19 8.73
CA ARG A 135 -1.98 -20.51 7.53
C ARG A 135 -1.26 -21.86 7.67
N LEU A 136 -0.69 -22.14 8.83
CA LEU A 136 -0.02 -23.43 9.12
C LEU A 136 -0.99 -24.61 9.05
N CYS A 137 -2.16 -24.51 9.66
CA CYS A 137 -3.15 -25.58 9.67
C CYS A 137 -3.73 -25.86 8.28
N ASN A 138 -3.90 -24.82 7.45
CA ASN A 138 -4.54 -24.93 6.14
C ASN A 138 -3.57 -25.18 4.97
N SER A 139 -2.24 -25.20 5.19
CA SER A 139 -1.26 -25.42 4.13
C SER A 139 -0.33 -26.59 4.44
N PRO A 140 -0.54 -27.78 3.82
CA PRO A 140 0.35 -28.93 3.97
C PRO A 140 1.79 -28.63 3.57
N SER A 141 2.00 -27.76 2.57
CA SER A 141 3.34 -27.35 2.11
C SER A 141 4.10 -26.60 3.21
N ILE A 142 3.44 -25.68 3.92
CA ILE A 142 4.06 -24.98 5.05
C ILE A 142 4.39 -25.98 6.16
N GLN A 143 3.46 -26.89 6.51
CA GLN A 143 3.71 -27.92 7.53
C GLN A 143 4.94 -28.77 7.19
N ASN A 144 5.04 -29.24 5.95
CA ASN A 144 6.16 -30.05 5.48
C ASN A 144 7.51 -29.31 5.51
N ASN A 145 7.49 -27.98 5.35
CA ASN A 145 8.69 -27.15 5.36
C ASN A 145 9.07 -26.65 6.77
N VAL A 146 8.21 -26.82 7.77
CA VAL A 146 8.46 -26.44 9.18
C VAL A 146 8.74 -27.67 10.06
N ILE A 147 8.00 -28.76 9.87
CA ILE A 147 8.10 -29.95 10.72
C ILE A 147 9.39 -30.72 10.39
N SER A 148 10.20 -30.95 11.42
CA SER A 148 11.39 -31.79 11.32
C SER A 148 11.00 -33.25 11.02
N THR A 149 11.80 -33.93 10.22
CA THR A 149 11.61 -35.36 9.89
C THR A 149 11.70 -36.27 11.11
N THR A 150 12.31 -35.81 12.20
CA THR A 150 12.41 -36.55 13.48
C THR A 150 11.14 -36.49 14.34
N ALA A 151 10.13 -35.69 13.96
CA ALA A 151 8.85 -35.54 14.66
C ALA A 151 7.77 -36.48 14.08
N GLU A 152 8.00 -37.79 14.17
CA GLU A 152 7.10 -38.81 13.60
C GLU A 152 5.80 -38.97 14.41
N LYS A 153 5.80 -38.63 15.71
CA LYS A 153 4.61 -38.73 16.58
C LYS A 153 3.74 -37.48 16.49
N GLN A 154 2.41 -37.65 16.42
CA GLN A 154 1.44 -36.54 16.32
C GLN A 154 1.64 -35.44 17.38
N GLU A 155 1.90 -35.82 18.64
CA GLU A 155 2.16 -34.89 19.75
C GLU A 155 3.42 -34.05 19.51
N SER A 156 4.48 -34.64 18.94
CA SER A 156 5.72 -33.93 18.62
C SER A 156 5.55 -32.91 17.49
N ARG A 157 4.61 -33.15 16.56
CA ARG A 157 4.27 -32.20 15.49
C ARG A 157 3.59 -30.95 16.02
N ASN A 158 2.62 -31.11 16.92
CA ASN A 158 1.93 -29.98 17.54
C ASN A 158 2.89 -29.09 18.33
N ILE A 159 3.84 -29.69 19.06
CA ILE A 159 4.89 -28.95 19.78
C ILE A 159 5.80 -28.19 18.81
N CYS A 160 6.23 -28.80 17.71
CA CYS A 160 7.04 -28.14 16.69
C CYS A 160 6.31 -26.97 16.02
N GLN A 161 5.04 -27.16 15.66
CA GLN A 161 4.22 -26.10 15.07
C GLN A 161 4.03 -24.94 16.04
N HIS A 162 3.71 -25.23 17.30
CA HIS A 162 3.58 -24.18 18.32
C HIS A 162 4.88 -23.39 18.51
N LYS A 163 6.03 -24.07 18.61
CA LYS A 163 7.34 -23.41 18.71
C LYS A 163 7.64 -22.52 17.50
N PHE A 164 7.33 -22.99 16.30
CA PHE A 164 7.48 -22.22 15.08
C PHE A 164 6.57 -20.98 15.07
N SER A 165 5.27 -21.13 15.39
CA SER A 165 4.31 -20.03 15.44
C SER A 165 4.76 -18.94 16.41
N GLN A 166 5.22 -19.32 17.60
CA GLN A 166 5.74 -18.39 18.60
C GLN A 166 7.01 -17.68 18.13
N HIS A 167 7.93 -18.41 17.49
CA HIS A 167 9.15 -17.82 16.95
C HIS A 167 8.85 -16.83 15.81
N LEU A 168 7.96 -17.20 14.88
CA LEU A 168 7.55 -16.31 13.80
C LEU A 168 6.83 -15.07 14.34
N LEU A 169 5.94 -15.23 15.32
CA LEU A 169 5.24 -14.12 15.99
C LEU A 169 6.24 -13.05 16.51
N GLN A 170 7.32 -13.50 17.17
CA GLN A 170 8.38 -12.61 17.67
C GLN A 170 9.13 -11.90 16.53
N LEU A 171 9.42 -12.59 15.43
CA LEU A 171 10.09 -12.00 14.27
C LEU A 171 9.22 -10.97 13.55
N CYS A 172 7.91 -11.19 13.48
CA CYS A 172 6.98 -10.32 12.77
C CYS A 172 6.90 -8.91 13.34
N ARG A 173 7.12 -8.74 14.65
CA ARG A 173 6.98 -7.45 15.37
C ARG A 173 5.68 -6.70 14.99
N GLY A 174 4.57 -7.44 14.93
CA GLY A 174 3.24 -6.93 14.55
C GLY A 174 2.97 -6.76 13.06
N SER A 175 3.94 -7.02 12.19
CA SER A 175 3.77 -6.94 10.75
C SER A 175 3.10 -8.19 10.17
N PHE A 176 1.81 -8.10 9.88
CA PHE A 176 1.08 -9.12 9.11
C PHE A 176 1.70 -9.34 7.72
N LEU A 177 2.25 -8.29 7.11
CA LEU A 177 2.93 -8.39 5.81
C LEU A 177 4.16 -9.29 5.91
N PHE A 178 4.97 -9.12 6.97
CA PHE A 178 6.13 -9.98 7.20
C PHE A 178 5.72 -11.45 7.40
N ALA A 179 4.70 -11.69 8.24
CA ALA A 179 4.16 -13.03 8.48
C ALA A 179 3.70 -13.67 7.17
N LYS A 180 2.87 -12.94 6.40
CA LYS A 180 2.35 -13.38 5.12
C LYS A 180 3.47 -13.76 4.16
N LEU A 181 4.42 -12.86 3.89
CA LEU A 181 5.47 -13.11 2.90
C LEU A 181 6.39 -14.27 3.32
N THR A 182 6.70 -14.39 4.61
CA THR A 182 7.49 -15.52 5.14
C THR A 182 6.75 -16.85 4.94
N LEU A 183 5.45 -16.88 5.24
CA LEU A 183 4.61 -18.06 5.05
C LEU A 183 4.42 -18.40 3.57
N ASP A 184 4.29 -17.40 2.69
CA ASP A 184 4.21 -17.59 1.23
C ASP A 184 5.52 -18.20 0.68
N LEU A 185 6.68 -17.80 1.21
CA LEU A 185 7.97 -18.39 0.85
C LEU A 185 8.10 -19.84 1.29
N LEU A 186 7.61 -20.17 2.50
CA LEU A 186 7.53 -21.55 2.98
C LEU A 186 6.55 -22.38 2.16
N GLU A 187 5.39 -21.83 1.82
CA GLU A 187 4.36 -22.51 1.03
C GLU A 187 4.85 -22.89 -0.37
N ARG A 188 5.65 -22.02 -0.99
CA ARG A 188 6.27 -22.25 -2.31
C ARG A 188 7.54 -23.11 -2.26
N GLY A 189 8.00 -23.50 -1.06
CA GLY A 189 9.24 -24.27 -0.89
C GLY A 189 10.53 -23.47 -1.13
N HIS A 190 10.46 -22.14 -1.14
CA HIS A 190 11.64 -21.27 -1.23
C HIS A 190 12.37 -21.12 0.11
N LEU A 191 11.70 -21.46 1.22
CA LEU A 191 12.27 -21.58 2.54
C LEU A 191 11.93 -22.95 3.13
N VAL A 192 12.86 -23.49 3.93
CA VAL A 192 12.67 -24.74 4.68
C VAL A 192 13.22 -24.55 6.08
N ALA A 193 12.33 -24.48 7.07
CA ALA A 193 12.61 -24.14 8.46
C ALA A 193 12.53 -25.35 9.40
N LYS A 194 13.17 -26.46 9.04
CA LYS A 194 13.15 -27.73 9.82
C LYS A 194 14.08 -27.75 11.03
N SER A 195 15.06 -26.83 11.10
CA SER A 195 15.97 -26.75 12.25
C SER A 195 15.29 -26.08 13.44
N SER A 196 15.57 -26.55 14.65
CA SER A 196 15.07 -25.95 15.90
C SER A 196 15.52 -24.51 16.14
N SER A 197 16.56 -24.04 15.43
CA SER A 197 17.09 -22.68 15.56
C SER A 197 16.38 -21.64 14.68
N TYR A 198 15.62 -22.08 13.68
CA TYR A 198 14.93 -21.23 12.69
C TYR A 198 15.77 -20.12 12.03
N LYS A 199 17.12 -20.20 12.07
CA LYS A 199 18.04 -19.18 11.54
C LYS A 199 17.91 -18.89 10.04
N VAL A 200 17.26 -19.79 9.30
CA VAL A 200 16.99 -19.64 7.87
C VAL A 200 15.87 -18.63 7.59
N LEU A 201 15.03 -18.32 8.59
CA LEU A 201 13.98 -17.34 8.43
C LEU A 201 14.59 -15.93 8.31
N PRO A 202 14.10 -15.10 7.38
CA PRO A 202 14.44 -13.69 7.33
C PRO A 202 14.15 -13.00 8.67
N VAL A 203 14.90 -11.94 9.00
CA VAL A 203 14.67 -11.14 10.22
C VAL A 203 14.16 -9.73 9.92
N SER A 204 13.96 -9.38 8.65
CA SER A 204 13.36 -8.12 8.21
C SER A 204 12.64 -8.25 6.87
N LEU A 205 11.72 -7.31 6.57
CA LEU A 205 11.09 -7.20 5.26
C LEU A 205 12.11 -7.00 4.13
N ALA A 206 13.20 -6.25 4.40
CA ALA A 206 14.27 -6.05 3.42
C ALA A 206 14.92 -7.36 2.99
N GLN A 207 15.16 -8.28 3.92
CA GLN A 207 15.69 -9.62 3.60
C GLN A 207 14.70 -10.48 2.82
N ILE A 208 13.40 -10.39 3.14
CA ILE A 208 12.34 -11.06 2.38
C ILE A 208 12.31 -10.55 0.94
N TYR A 209 12.33 -9.22 0.74
CA TYR A 209 12.34 -8.63 -0.58
C TYR A 209 13.59 -8.98 -1.37
N LEU A 210 14.77 -8.95 -0.72
CA LEU A 210 16.02 -9.39 -1.35
C LEU A 210 15.96 -10.86 -1.77
N LEU A 211 15.40 -11.74 -0.94
CA LEU A 211 15.23 -13.15 -1.30
C LEU A 211 14.28 -13.32 -2.48
N HIS A 212 13.10 -12.68 -2.47
CA HIS A 212 12.20 -12.69 -3.62
C HIS A 212 12.87 -12.18 -4.90
N PHE A 213 13.66 -11.13 -4.77
CA PHE A 213 14.38 -10.54 -5.89
C PHE A 213 15.45 -11.49 -6.43
N ASN A 214 16.26 -12.11 -5.57
CA ASN A 214 17.28 -13.09 -5.94
C ASN A 214 16.68 -14.37 -6.55
N LEU A 215 15.52 -14.82 -6.06
CA LEU A 215 14.79 -15.93 -6.66
C LEU A 215 14.30 -15.59 -8.07
N ARG A 216 13.93 -14.33 -8.31
CA ARG A 216 13.48 -13.88 -9.64
C ARG A 216 14.64 -13.61 -10.59
N PHE A 217 15.71 -13.02 -10.08
CA PHE A 217 16.89 -12.59 -10.83
C PHE A 217 18.16 -13.20 -10.19
N PRO A 218 18.47 -14.47 -10.45
CA PRO A 218 19.59 -15.16 -9.80
C PRO A 218 20.97 -14.62 -10.20
N THR A 219 21.05 -13.83 -11.28
CA THR A 219 22.30 -13.27 -11.79
C THR A 219 22.13 -11.79 -12.14
N VAL A 220 23.23 -11.03 -12.05
CA VAL A 220 23.27 -9.61 -12.49
C VAL A 220 22.74 -9.48 -13.93
N ARG A 221 23.19 -10.36 -14.83
CA ARG A 221 22.73 -10.38 -16.24
C ARG A 221 21.22 -10.59 -16.40
N SER A 222 20.57 -11.34 -15.50
CA SER A 222 19.12 -11.52 -15.54
C SER A 222 18.37 -10.27 -15.08
N PHE A 223 18.94 -9.53 -14.13
CA PHE A 223 18.39 -8.25 -13.68
C PHE A 223 18.62 -7.15 -14.72
N ASP A 224 19.80 -7.07 -15.34
CA ASP A 224 20.15 -6.07 -16.36
C ASP A 224 19.12 -6.00 -17.49
N LYS A 225 18.49 -7.14 -17.83
CA LYS A 225 17.44 -7.22 -18.86
C LYS A 225 16.22 -6.36 -18.56
N VAL A 226 15.89 -6.15 -17.28
CA VAL A 226 14.70 -5.43 -16.82
C VAL A 226 15.01 -4.07 -16.20
N THR A 227 16.28 -3.73 -15.97
CA THR A 227 16.71 -2.50 -15.29
C THR A 227 16.11 -1.24 -15.92
N HIS A 228 16.20 -1.08 -17.25
CA HIS A 228 15.66 0.10 -17.92
C HIS A 228 14.14 0.24 -17.77
N ILE A 229 13.41 -0.89 -17.75
CA ILE A 229 11.96 -0.88 -17.54
C ILE A 229 11.65 -0.38 -16.12
N LEU A 230 12.37 -0.89 -15.12
CA LEU A 230 12.23 -0.46 -13.73
C LEU A 230 12.62 1.01 -13.55
N SER A 231 13.71 1.47 -14.18
CA SER A 231 14.13 2.87 -14.13
C SER A 231 13.07 3.81 -14.68
N VAL A 232 12.47 3.48 -15.83
CA VAL A 232 11.35 4.26 -16.39
C VAL A 232 10.16 4.29 -15.44
N CYS A 233 9.75 3.12 -14.91
CA CYS A 233 8.63 3.05 -13.97
C CYS A 233 8.88 3.82 -12.67
N LEU A 234 10.11 3.81 -12.15
CA LEU A 234 10.48 4.54 -10.93
C LEU A 234 10.59 6.05 -11.14
N ALA A 235 11.01 6.49 -12.33
CA ALA A 235 11.11 7.91 -12.66
C ALA A 235 9.74 8.54 -13.00
N ALA A 236 8.74 7.72 -13.33
CA ALA A 236 7.43 8.20 -13.73
C ALA A 236 6.63 8.77 -12.55
N LEU A 237 6.15 10.00 -12.69
CA LEU A 237 5.25 10.65 -11.72
C LEU A 237 3.79 10.20 -11.87
N TYR A 238 3.44 9.65 -13.04
CA TYR A 238 2.11 9.17 -13.36
C TYR A 238 2.15 7.70 -13.79
N PRO A 239 1.06 6.95 -13.58
CA PRO A 239 0.98 5.58 -14.06
C PRO A 239 1.12 5.56 -15.58
N LEU A 240 2.11 4.81 -16.07
CA LEU A 240 2.35 4.65 -17.50
C LEU A 240 1.61 3.42 -18.05
N THR A 241 1.07 3.56 -19.25
CA THR A 241 0.61 2.44 -20.06
C THR A 241 1.80 1.60 -20.54
N LEU A 242 1.53 0.34 -20.91
CA LEU A 242 2.56 -0.56 -21.43
C LEU A 242 3.29 0.01 -22.66
N ILE A 243 2.56 0.74 -23.50
CA ILE A 243 3.10 1.37 -24.72
C ILE A 243 3.98 2.57 -24.37
N GLU A 244 3.58 3.40 -23.42
CA GLU A 244 4.40 4.54 -22.95
C GLU A 244 5.70 4.06 -22.31
N ILE A 245 5.67 2.97 -21.54
CA ILE A 245 6.87 2.36 -20.98
C ILE A 245 7.81 1.90 -22.10
N TYR A 246 7.29 1.19 -23.10
CA TYR A 246 8.09 0.71 -24.23
C TYR A 246 8.78 1.84 -25.00
N TYR A 247 8.03 2.88 -25.37
CA TYR A 247 8.61 4.02 -26.08
C TYR A 247 9.61 4.80 -25.22
N SER A 248 9.34 4.94 -23.92
CA SER A 248 10.26 5.58 -22.99
C SER A 248 11.57 4.80 -22.84
N VAL A 249 11.51 3.48 -22.77
CA VAL A 249 12.71 2.62 -22.74
C VAL A 249 13.50 2.76 -24.04
N ASN A 250 12.83 2.71 -25.20
CA ASN A 250 13.47 2.83 -26.50
C ASN A 250 14.04 4.22 -26.79
N ALA A 251 13.48 5.28 -26.21
CA ALA A 251 14.02 6.63 -26.31
C ALA A 251 15.40 6.78 -25.66
N LEU A 252 15.79 5.85 -24.78
CA LEU A 252 17.12 5.79 -24.16
C LEU A 252 18.14 4.99 -25.00
N LEU A 253 17.72 4.38 -26.10
CA LEU A 253 18.56 3.55 -26.97
C LEU A 253 18.86 4.31 -28.27
N THR A 254 20.13 4.40 -28.65
CA THR A 254 20.59 5.13 -29.85
C THR A 254 20.66 4.26 -31.09
N ASP A 255 21.32 3.10 -30.97
CA ASP A 255 21.70 2.29 -32.14
C ASP A 255 20.91 0.98 -32.25
N THR A 256 20.47 0.44 -31.12
CA THR A 256 19.76 -0.85 -31.05
C THR A 256 18.50 -0.71 -30.23
N PHE A 257 17.36 -0.63 -30.90
CA PHE A 257 16.05 -0.62 -30.25
C PHE A 257 15.68 -1.99 -29.71
N LEU A 258 14.99 -2.02 -28.57
CA LEU A 258 14.42 -3.22 -27.98
C LEU A 258 13.16 -3.60 -28.78
N PRO A 259 13.10 -4.79 -29.41
CA PRO A 259 11.91 -5.24 -30.12
C PRO A 259 10.72 -5.42 -29.17
N TRP A 260 9.50 -5.18 -29.67
CA TRP A 260 8.27 -5.26 -28.87
C TRP A 260 8.08 -6.63 -28.20
N GLU A 261 8.32 -7.73 -28.91
CA GLU A 261 8.16 -9.07 -28.35
C GLU A 261 9.14 -9.35 -27.20
N GLU A 262 10.38 -8.90 -27.36
CA GLU A 262 11.41 -9.03 -26.33
C GLU A 262 11.08 -8.15 -25.11
N PHE A 263 10.61 -6.93 -25.34
CA PHE A 263 10.10 -6.05 -24.28
C PHE A 263 8.98 -6.74 -23.50
N LEU A 264 7.99 -7.34 -24.16
CA LEU A 264 6.90 -8.05 -23.48
C LEU A 264 7.42 -9.22 -22.63
N GLN A 265 8.40 -9.97 -23.11
CA GLN A 265 9.01 -11.05 -22.33
C GLN A 265 9.72 -10.51 -21.08
N ARG A 266 10.53 -9.44 -21.24
CA ARG A 266 11.21 -8.76 -20.13
C ARG A 266 10.21 -8.16 -19.13
N PHE A 267 9.15 -7.53 -19.61
CA PHE A 267 8.10 -6.93 -18.78
C PHE A 267 7.33 -8.00 -17.98
N LYS A 268 7.04 -9.16 -18.57
CA LYS A 268 6.44 -10.30 -17.85
C LYS A 268 7.31 -10.78 -16.69
N LEU A 269 8.63 -10.58 -16.74
CA LEU A 269 9.50 -10.90 -15.60
C LEU A 269 9.17 -10.05 -14.37
N LEU A 270 8.65 -8.84 -14.56
CA LEU A 270 8.28 -7.90 -13.50
C LEU A 270 6.87 -8.12 -12.95
N SER A 271 6.15 -9.13 -13.42
CA SER A 271 4.84 -9.50 -12.87
C SER A 271 4.94 -9.77 -11.37
N GLY A 272 4.10 -9.10 -10.58
CA GLY A 272 4.11 -9.17 -9.12
C GLY A 272 5.02 -8.13 -8.44
N PHE A 273 5.92 -7.47 -9.18
CA PHE A 273 6.65 -6.29 -8.70
C PHE A 273 5.95 -4.99 -9.11
N LEU A 274 5.41 -4.96 -10.33
CA LEU A 274 4.62 -3.84 -10.82
C LEU A 274 3.14 -4.05 -10.50
N VAL A 275 2.51 -3.04 -9.91
CA VAL A 275 1.08 -3.04 -9.60
C VAL A 275 0.35 -2.20 -10.64
N LYS A 276 -0.66 -2.78 -11.28
CA LYS A 276 -1.55 -2.03 -12.17
C LYS A 276 -2.48 -1.16 -11.31
N ARG A 277 -2.37 0.16 -11.45
CA ARG A 277 -3.41 1.08 -10.96
C ARG A 277 -4.60 0.96 -11.92
N LEU A 278 -5.75 0.54 -11.40
CA LEU A 278 -7.03 0.43 -12.11
C LEU A 278 -7.79 1.74 -12.05
#